data_AF-A2Z8Y6-F1
#
_entry.id   AF-A2Z8Y6-F1
#
_cell.length_a   1.000
_cell.length_b   1.000
_cell.length_c   1.000
_cell.angle_alpha   90.00
_cell.angle_beta   90.00
_cell.angle_gamma   90.00
#
_symmetry.space_group_name_H-M   'P 1'
#
loop_
_entity.id
_entity.type
_entity.pdbx_description
1 polymer ?
#
loop_
_entity_poly.entity_id
_entity_poly.type
_entity_poly.pdbx_seq_one_letter_code
_entity_poly.pdbx_strand_id
1 'polypeptide(L)'
;MALQAATTTSFLPSALSARKEGAVKDSAFLGVRLGDGLKLETSALGLRTKRVSTSSVAIRAQASAAVSSPTATPASPSGKQTLRKGTAVITGASSGLGLATAKALAETGRWHVVMGCRDFLKASRAAKAAGMEKGSYTIVHLDLASLDSVRQFVGNVRRLGMPVDVVVCNAAVYQPTAKQPSFTADGFEMSVGVNHLGHFLLARELLADLTSSDYPSKRLIIVGSITGNGNLSPSPELGCCVLMS
;
A
#
# COMPACT_ATOMS: atom_id res chain seq x y z
N MET A 1 4.10 64.11 -0.20
CA MET A 1 4.51 64.47 1.18
C MET A 1 4.39 63.19 2.00
N ALA A 2 5.46 62.40 2.14
CA ALA A 2 6.49 62.49 3.19
C ALA A 2 5.87 62.16 4.57
N LEU A 3 6.30 61.21 5.39
CA LEU A 3 7.64 60.74 5.81
C LEU A 3 7.54 59.22 6.15
N GLN A 4 8.51 58.34 5.82
CA GLN A 4 9.74 57.96 6.57
C GLN A 4 9.47 57.41 7.99
N ALA A 5 10.23 56.48 8.60
CA ALA A 5 11.28 55.51 8.24
C ALA A 5 11.84 54.93 9.57
N ALA A 6 12.55 53.80 9.47
CA ALA A 6 13.63 53.32 10.38
C ALA A 6 13.19 52.71 11.74
N THR A 7 13.82 51.70 12.36
CA THR A 7 15.24 51.23 12.44
C THR A 7 15.23 49.78 12.99
N THR A 8 15.94 48.79 12.40
CA THR A 8 17.27 48.22 12.80
C THR A 8 17.49 48.02 14.32
N THR A 9 17.80 46.83 14.87
CA THR A 9 19.14 46.21 14.86
C THR A 9 19.20 44.83 15.57
N SER A 10 19.96 43.91 14.97
CA SER A 10 20.82 42.80 15.46
C SER A 10 20.93 42.46 16.97
N PHE A 11 20.99 41.16 17.31
CA PHE A 11 21.97 40.57 18.28
C PHE A 11 22.13 39.03 18.11
N LEU A 12 23.35 38.62 17.77
CA LEU A 12 24.10 37.38 18.06
C LEU A 12 25.46 37.86 18.63
N PRO A 13 26.41 37.06 19.20
CA PRO A 13 26.60 35.59 19.16
C PRO A 13 27.13 34.97 20.50
N SER A 14 27.66 33.73 20.41
CA SER A 14 28.68 33.05 21.27
C SER A 14 28.15 31.86 22.08
N ALA A 15 28.84 30.74 22.31
CA ALA A 15 30.12 30.20 21.86
C ALA A 15 30.23 28.71 22.29
N LEU A 16 31.26 28.06 21.72
CA LEU A 16 31.91 26.76 21.96
C LEU A 16 31.74 26.05 23.33
N SER A 17 31.77 24.71 23.28
CA SER A 17 32.68 23.92 24.13
C SER A 17 33.09 22.60 23.44
N ALA A 18 34.32 22.15 23.70
CA ALA A 18 35.06 21.08 23.03
C ALA A 18 35.62 20.05 24.03
N ARG A 19 36.15 18.94 23.47
CA ARG A 19 36.98 17.83 24.03
C ARG A 19 36.21 16.70 24.74
N LYS A 20 36.58 15.41 24.59
CA LYS A 20 37.94 14.83 24.72
C LYS A 20 38.08 13.43 24.06
N GLU A 21 39.31 13.10 23.67
CA GLU A 21 39.82 11.84 23.07
C GLU A 21 39.93 10.65 24.05
N GLY A 22 40.10 9.42 23.51
CA GLY A 22 40.98 8.40 24.15
C GLY A 22 40.70 6.88 23.93
N ALA A 23 41.54 6.25 23.10
CA ALA A 23 42.31 4.99 23.31
C ALA A 23 41.69 3.55 23.35
N VAL A 24 42.05 2.76 22.32
CA VAL A 24 42.67 1.40 22.23
C VAL A 24 42.82 0.50 23.50
N LYS A 25 42.35 -0.77 23.45
CA LYS A 25 43.14 -2.04 23.51
C LYS A 25 42.31 -3.32 23.71
N ASP A 26 42.87 -4.41 23.16
CA ASP A 26 42.49 -5.83 23.23
C ASP A 26 42.13 -6.37 24.62
N SER A 27 41.31 -7.43 24.65
CA SER A 27 41.70 -8.71 25.24
C SER A 27 40.62 -9.78 25.06
N ALA A 28 41.03 -10.90 24.48
CA ALA A 28 40.39 -12.20 24.63
C ALA A 28 40.52 -12.67 26.08
N PHE A 29 39.49 -13.32 26.62
CA PHE A 29 39.63 -14.23 27.75
C PHE A 29 38.72 -15.45 27.60
N LEU A 30 39.33 -16.61 27.82
CA LEU A 30 38.81 -17.96 27.67
C LEU A 30 37.85 -18.41 28.79
N GLY A 31 37.07 -19.45 28.47
CA GLY A 31 36.79 -20.58 29.39
C GLY A 31 35.29 -20.90 29.55
N VAL A 32 34.81 -22.16 29.56
CA VAL A 32 35.43 -23.49 29.68
C VAL A 32 34.44 -24.57 29.17
N ARG A 33 35.03 -25.58 28.53
CA ARG A 33 34.72 -27.03 28.34
C ARG A 33 33.40 -27.66 28.84
N LEU A 34 32.96 -28.66 28.07
CA LEU A 34 32.75 -30.03 28.55
C LEU A 34 33.07 -31.03 27.41
N GLY A 35 33.83 -32.07 27.74
CA GLY A 35 34.23 -33.15 26.85
C GLY A 35 33.54 -34.47 27.21
N ASP A 36 34.06 -35.52 26.57
CA ASP A 36 33.75 -36.95 26.66
C ASP A 36 32.56 -37.39 25.79
N GLY A 37 32.68 -38.27 24.80
CA GLY A 37 33.67 -39.34 24.60
C GLY A 37 32.97 -40.68 24.83
N LEU A 38 32.32 -41.22 23.80
CA LEU A 38 31.86 -42.61 23.80
C LEU A 38 32.05 -43.21 22.40
N LYS A 39 32.80 -44.30 22.40
CA LYS A 39 33.27 -45.10 21.28
C LYS A 39 32.48 -46.41 21.29
N LEU A 40 31.93 -46.87 20.18
CA LEU A 40 31.69 -48.30 19.98
C LEU A 40 31.70 -48.65 18.48
N GLU A 41 32.35 -49.78 18.18
CA GLU A 41 32.81 -50.19 16.85
C GLU A 41 31.90 -51.20 16.13
N THR A 42 32.24 -51.41 14.84
CA THR A 42 32.00 -52.57 13.96
C THR A 42 30.56 -52.73 13.43
N SER A 43 30.29 -53.14 12.19
CA SER A 43 31.05 -53.96 11.24
C SER A 43 30.69 -53.57 9.79
N ALA A 44 31.65 -53.74 8.88
CA ALA A 44 31.42 -53.70 7.45
C ALA A 44 30.93 -55.07 6.96
N LEU A 45 29.95 -55.13 6.05
CA LEU A 45 29.86 -56.16 5.00
C LEU A 45 28.83 -55.79 3.92
N GLY A 46 29.22 -55.89 2.65
CA GLY A 46 28.32 -56.33 1.58
C GLY A 46 27.81 -55.29 0.58
N LEU A 47 28.63 -54.97 -0.43
CA LEU A 47 28.17 -54.47 -1.73
C LEU A 47 27.11 -55.41 -2.34
N ARG A 48 25.99 -54.86 -2.82
CA ARG A 48 25.34 -55.38 -4.03
C ARG A 48 24.66 -54.27 -4.82
N THR A 49 25.36 -53.83 -5.84
CA THR A 49 24.87 -52.94 -6.90
C THR A 49 23.83 -53.66 -7.75
N LYS A 50 22.61 -53.13 -7.82
CA LYS A 50 21.70 -53.34 -8.96
C LYS A 50 21.50 -52.01 -9.67
N ARG A 51 22.24 -51.85 -10.76
CA ARG A 51 22.08 -50.79 -11.75
C ARG A 51 20.77 -51.07 -12.50
N VAL A 52 19.70 -50.37 -12.11
CA VAL A 52 18.46 -50.36 -12.89
C VAL A 52 18.58 -49.20 -13.87
N SER A 53 18.78 -49.57 -15.13
CA SER A 53 18.65 -48.70 -16.29
C SER A 53 17.17 -48.41 -16.49
N THR A 54 16.75 -47.16 -16.31
CA THR A 54 15.49 -46.66 -16.86
C THR A 54 15.81 -45.45 -17.72
N SER A 55 15.70 -45.69 -19.02
CA SER A 55 15.74 -44.76 -20.13
C SER A 55 14.95 -43.48 -19.84
N SER A 56 15.63 -42.34 -19.95
CA SER A 56 15.03 -41.02 -19.99
C SER A 56 14.20 -40.85 -21.26
N VAL A 57 12.89 -41.07 -21.16
CA VAL A 57 11.94 -40.63 -22.19
C VAL A 57 11.64 -39.16 -21.91
N ALA A 58 12.17 -38.28 -22.75
CA ALA A 58 11.81 -36.87 -22.74
C ALA A 58 10.36 -36.72 -23.24
N ILE A 59 9.40 -36.65 -22.31
CA ILE A 59 8.04 -36.25 -22.65
C ILE A 59 8.02 -34.72 -22.75
N ARG A 60 7.98 -34.24 -24.01
CA ARG A 60 7.77 -32.84 -24.35
C ARG A 60 6.33 -32.46 -23.99
N ALA A 61 6.11 -31.99 -22.77
CA ALA A 61 4.85 -31.37 -22.38
C ALA A 61 4.75 -29.98 -23.03
N GLN A 62 4.05 -29.88 -24.16
CA GLN A 62 3.59 -28.60 -24.68
C GLN A 62 2.45 -28.11 -23.78
N ALA A 63 2.77 -27.28 -22.80
CA ALA A 63 1.77 -26.52 -22.06
C ALA A 63 1.40 -25.27 -22.86
N SER A 64 0.50 -25.41 -23.84
CA SER A 64 -0.23 -24.29 -24.40
C SER A 64 -1.30 -23.88 -23.39
N ALA A 65 -0.91 -23.12 -22.37
CA ALA A 65 -1.88 -22.43 -21.54
C ALA A 65 -2.43 -21.25 -22.36
N ALA A 66 -3.47 -21.52 -23.14
CA ALA A 66 -4.34 -20.48 -23.66
C ALA A 66 -4.96 -19.79 -22.43
N VAL A 67 -4.46 -18.61 -22.08
CA VAL A 67 -5.11 -17.71 -21.15
C VAL A 67 -6.38 -17.23 -21.85
N SER A 68 -7.46 -17.98 -21.74
CA SER A 68 -8.79 -17.45 -22.01
C SER A 68 -9.05 -16.43 -20.92
N SER A 69 -8.84 -15.15 -21.23
CA SER A 69 -9.41 -14.06 -20.48
C SER A 69 -10.89 -14.38 -20.27
N PRO A 70 -11.43 -14.30 -19.05
CA PRO A 70 -12.87 -14.35 -18.88
C PRO A 70 -13.42 -13.15 -19.65
N THR A 71 -14.10 -13.41 -20.76
CA THR A 71 -14.94 -12.44 -21.44
C THR A 71 -15.91 -11.93 -20.38
N ALA A 72 -15.67 -10.70 -19.91
CA ALA A 72 -16.60 -10.01 -19.05
C ALA A 72 -17.92 -9.91 -19.81
N THR A 73 -18.87 -10.78 -19.46
CA THR A 73 -20.24 -10.63 -19.92
C THR A 73 -20.67 -9.24 -19.44
N PRO A 74 -21.12 -8.34 -20.34
CA PRO A 74 -21.73 -7.10 -19.89
C PRO A 74 -23.01 -7.51 -19.15
N ALA A 75 -22.93 -7.57 -17.82
CA ALA A 75 -24.09 -7.70 -16.98
C ALA A 75 -24.96 -6.48 -17.28
N SER A 76 -26.02 -6.67 -18.06
CA SER A 76 -27.06 -5.66 -18.25
C SER A 76 -27.60 -5.33 -16.86
N PRO A 77 -27.43 -4.09 -16.35
CA PRO A 77 -27.89 -3.77 -15.02
C PRO A 77 -29.40 -3.59 -15.10
N SER A 78 -30.15 -4.68 -14.84
CA SER A 78 -31.59 -4.68 -14.57
C SER A 78 -31.92 -4.10 -13.18
N GLY A 79 -31.06 -3.21 -12.65
CA GLY A 79 -31.26 -2.51 -11.38
C GLY A 79 -32.02 -1.20 -11.59
N LYS A 80 -32.79 -0.78 -10.58
CA LYS A 80 -33.43 0.54 -10.54
C LYS A 80 -32.37 1.61 -10.87
N GLN A 81 -32.56 2.37 -11.95
CA GLN A 81 -31.62 3.42 -12.32
C GLN A 81 -31.71 4.56 -11.29
N THR A 82 -30.67 4.75 -10.50
CA THR A 82 -30.56 5.90 -9.62
C THR A 82 -30.23 7.14 -10.45
N LEU A 83 -31.05 8.19 -10.34
CA LEU A 83 -30.87 9.45 -11.08
C LEU A 83 -29.76 10.36 -10.51
N ARG A 84 -29.13 9.97 -9.40
CA ARG A 84 -28.04 10.71 -8.74
C ARG A 84 -26.67 10.33 -9.25
N LYS A 85 -25.68 11.22 -9.05
CA LYS A 85 -24.26 10.85 -9.17
C LYS A 85 -23.90 9.78 -8.14
N GLY A 86 -23.04 8.84 -8.52
CA GLY A 86 -22.44 7.88 -7.60
C GLY A 86 -21.29 8.52 -6.81
N THR A 87 -21.00 8.02 -5.61
CA THR A 87 -19.86 8.48 -4.81
C THR A 87 -18.78 7.41 -4.73
N ALA A 88 -17.58 7.75 -5.19
CA ALA A 88 -16.42 6.86 -5.14
C ALA A 88 -15.40 7.37 -4.11
N VAL A 89 -15.13 6.59 -3.09
CA VAL A 89 -14.09 6.84 -2.10
C VAL A 89 -12.79 6.20 -2.58
N ILE A 90 -11.73 6.98 -2.74
CA ILE A 90 -10.43 6.50 -3.23
C ILE A 90 -9.34 6.90 -2.25
N THR A 91 -8.63 5.91 -1.73
CA THR A 91 -7.46 6.13 -0.88
C THR A 91 -6.21 6.42 -1.72
N GLY A 92 -5.37 7.35 -1.27
CA GLY A 92 -4.11 7.66 -1.95
C GLY A 92 -4.31 8.36 -3.30
N ALA A 93 -5.39 9.13 -3.44
CA ALA A 93 -5.78 9.78 -4.68
C ALA A 93 -4.92 11.02 -5.06
N SER A 94 -3.85 11.32 -4.34
CA SER A 94 -2.98 12.47 -4.60
C SER A 94 -1.88 12.24 -5.65
N SER A 95 -1.69 11.00 -6.12
CA SER A 95 -0.62 10.62 -7.05
C SER A 95 -0.88 9.27 -7.71
N GLY A 96 -0.10 8.95 -8.76
CA GLY A 96 -0.06 7.61 -9.37
C GLY A 96 -1.43 7.12 -9.84
N LEU A 97 -1.68 5.82 -9.65
CA LEU A 97 -2.93 5.19 -10.06
C LEU A 97 -4.15 5.83 -9.38
N GLY A 98 -4.09 6.10 -8.08
CA GLY A 98 -5.21 6.69 -7.35
C GLY A 98 -5.68 8.03 -7.93
N LEU A 99 -4.73 8.90 -8.34
CA LEU A 99 -5.07 10.17 -9.00
C LEU A 99 -5.64 9.96 -10.41
N ALA A 100 -5.07 9.03 -11.18
CA ALA A 100 -5.57 8.69 -12.51
C ALA A 100 -7.00 8.12 -12.44
N THR A 101 -7.28 7.23 -11.49
CA THR A 101 -8.62 6.68 -11.22
C THR A 101 -9.59 7.78 -10.79
N ALA A 102 -9.17 8.68 -9.88
CA ALA A 102 -9.99 9.81 -9.45
C ALA A 102 -10.37 10.71 -10.62
N LYS A 103 -9.40 11.08 -11.45
CA LYS A 103 -9.62 11.87 -12.67
C LYS A 103 -10.59 11.18 -13.62
N ALA A 104 -10.32 9.93 -13.98
CA ALA A 104 -11.12 9.19 -14.96
C ALA A 104 -12.58 9.05 -14.51
N LEU A 105 -12.83 8.80 -13.22
CA LEU A 105 -14.20 8.73 -12.69
C LEU A 105 -14.88 10.10 -12.70
N ALA A 106 -14.19 11.15 -12.28
CA ALA A 106 -14.71 12.51 -12.28
C ALA A 106 -15.10 13.00 -13.69
N GLU A 107 -14.28 12.72 -14.70
CA GLU A 107 -14.51 13.12 -16.10
C GLU A 107 -15.77 12.51 -16.73
N THR A 108 -16.26 11.38 -16.20
CA THR A 108 -17.53 10.82 -16.67
C THR A 108 -18.74 11.68 -16.33
N GLY A 109 -18.61 12.62 -15.39
CA GLY A 109 -19.73 13.40 -14.82
C GLY A 109 -20.72 12.60 -13.97
N ARG A 110 -20.61 11.26 -13.95
CA ARG A 110 -21.49 10.34 -13.21
C ARG A 110 -21.05 10.11 -11.77
N TRP A 111 -19.80 10.41 -11.46
CA TRP A 111 -19.21 10.16 -10.15
C TRP A 111 -18.78 11.46 -9.47
N HIS A 112 -19.00 11.51 -8.17
CA HIS A 112 -18.31 12.40 -7.25
C HIS A 112 -17.21 11.62 -6.54
N VAL A 113 -15.98 12.15 -6.53
CA VAL A 113 -14.83 11.44 -5.98
C VAL A 113 -14.45 12.00 -4.62
N VAL A 114 -14.49 11.15 -3.59
CA VAL A 114 -13.93 11.46 -2.28
C VAL A 114 -12.48 10.99 -2.24
N MET A 115 -11.55 11.95 -2.28
CA MET A 115 -10.11 11.72 -2.31
C MET A 115 -9.57 11.64 -0.87
N GLY A 116 -9.31 10.43 -0.40
CA GLY A 116 -8.68 10.16 0.90
C GLY A 116 -7.17 10.35 0.82
N CYS A 117 -6.66 11.45 1.38
CA CYS A 117 -5.26 11.85 1.26
C CYS A 117 -4.69 12.38 2.58
N ARG A 118 -3.41 12.08 2.85
CA ARG A 118 -2.71 12.62 4.03
C ARG A 118 -2.49 14.13 3.93
N ASP A 119 -1.97 14.58 2.80
CA ASP A 119 -1.64 15.98 2.55
C ASP A 119 -2.69 16.62 1.64
N PHE A 120 -3.50 17.51 2.22
CA PHE A 120 -4.55 18.25 1.53
C PHE A 120 -4.01 19.14 0.40
N LEU A 121 -2.91 19.86 0.65
CA LEU A 121 -2.33 20.80 -0.31
C LEU A 121 -1.70 20.06 -1.49
N LYS A 122 -1.06 18.91 -1.24
CA LYS A 122 -0.58 18.02 -2.31
C LYS A 122 -1.73 17.50 -3.15
N ALA A 123 -2.79 16.98 -2.52
CA ALA A 123 -3.94 16.45 -3.23
C ALA A 123 -4.65 17.52 -4.08
N SER A 124 -4.84 18.71 -3.53
CA SER A 124 -5.47 19.85 -4.22
C SER A 124 -4.66 20.29 -5.45
N ARG A 125 -3.34 20.42 -5.30
CA ARG A 125 -2.46 20.73 -6.43
C ARG A 125 -2.47 19.63 -7.50
N ALA A 126 -2.46 18.37 -7.07
CA ALA A 126 -2.48 17.22 -7.98
C ALA A 126 -3.79 17.16 -8.79
N ALA A 127 -4.95 17.32 -8.15
CA ALA A 127 -6.24 17.35 -8.81
C ALA A 127 -6.35 18.52 -9.81
N LYS A 128 -5.85 19.70 -9.43
CA LYS A 128 -5.80 20.87 -10.32
C LYS A 128 -4.89 20.63 -11.51
N ALA A 129 -3.68 20.12 -11.29
CA ALA A 129 -2.72 19.81 -12.37
C ALA A 129 -3.24 18.71 -13.30
N ALA A 130 -4.03 17.77 -12.78
CA ALA A 130 -4.68 16.72 -13.55
C ALA A 130 -5.86 17.22 -14.38
N GLY A 131 -6.34 18.45 -14.16
CA GLY A 131 -7.48 19.05 -14.87
C GLY A 131 -8.86 18.62 -14.35
N MET A 132 -8.95 18.13 -13.11
CA MET A 132 -10.23 17.72 -12.53
C MET A 132 -11.14 18.93 -12.29
N GLU A 133 -12.40 18.83 -12.70
CA GLU A 133 -13.40 19.88 -12.53
C GLU A 133 -13.62 20.18 -11.03
N LYS A 134 -13.64 21.47 -10.66
CA LYS A 134 -13.98 21.87 -9.29
C LYS A 134 -15.41 21.44 -8.98
N GLY A 135 -15.61 20.72 -7.87
CA GLY A 135 -16.92 20.19 -7.48
C GLY A 135 -17.19 18.76 -7.96
N SER A 136 -16.33 18.17 -8.80
CA SER A 136 -16.36 16.74 -9.11
C SER A 136 -15.68 15.87 -8.04
N TYR A 137 -15.00 16.49 -7.08
CA TYR A 137 -14.29 15.80 -6.01
C TYR A 137 -14.32 16.58 -4.69
N THR A 138 -14.10 15.86 -3.59
CA THR A 138 -13.86 16.40 -2.25
C THR A 138 -12.64 15.73 -1.66
N ILE A 139 -11.70 16.51 -1.13
CA ILE A 139 -10.52 15.97 -0.44
C ILE A 139 -10.85 15.85 1.04
N VAL A 140 -10.63 14.66 1.60
CA VAL A 140 -10.83 14.39 3.03
C VAL A 140 -9.54 13.80 3.59
N HIS A 141 -9.12 14.29 4.75
CA HIS A 141 -7.88 13.83 5.38
C HIS A 141 -7.98 12.36 5.76
N LEU A 142 -7.01 11.56 5.32
CA LEU A 142 -6.88 10.15 5.64
C LEU A 142 -5.40 9.80 5.81
N ASP A 143 -5.03 9.35 6.99
CA ASP A 143 -3.77 8.67 7.24
C ASP A 143 -4.00 7.21 7.64
N LEU A 144 -3.65 6.29 6.75
CA LEU A 144 -3.78 4.85 7.01
C LEU A 144 -2.76 4.33 8.03
N ALA A 145 -1.74 5.12 8.39
CA ALA A 145 -0.81 4.82 9.47
C ALA A 145 -1.35 5.18 10.86
N SER A 146 -2.64 5.54 10.98
CA SER A 146 -3.33 5.77 12.24
C SER A 146 -4.76 5.24 12.15
N LEU A 147 -5.09 4.24 12.98
CA LEU A 147 -6.46 3.68 12.99
C LEU A 147 -7.49 4.71 13.46
N ASP A 148 -7.11 5.64 14.32
CA ASP A 148 -7.96 6.77 14.71
C ASP A 148 -8.25 7.69 13.51
N SER A 149 -7.24 8.03 12.71
CA SER A 149 -7.42 8.81 11.47
C SER A 149 -8.39 8.12 10.50
N VAL A 150 -8.35 6.79 10.37
CA VAL A 150 -9.32 6.02 9.57
C VAL A 150 -10.75 6.21 10.08
N ARG A 151 -10.97 6.15 11.40
CA ARG A 151 -12.31 6.36 12.01
C ARG A 151 -12.80 7.78 11.79
N GLN A 152 -11.92 8.76 11.98
CA GLN A 152 -12.23 10.17 11.73
C GLN A 152 -12.58 10.41 10.25
N PHE A 153 -11.82 9.81 9.33
CA PHE A 153 -12.11 9.86 7.89
C PHE A 153 -13.50 9.32 7.59
N VAL A 154 -13.87 8.14 8.07
CA VAL A 154 -15.22 7.56 7.86
C VAL A 154 -16.30 8.50 8.40
N GLY A 155 -16.10 9.06 9.61
CA GLY A 155 -17.01 10.06 10.16
C GLY A 155 -17.14 11.30 9.28
N ASN A 156 -16.03 11.80 8.72
CA ASN A 156 -16.02 12.93 7.77
C ASN A 156 -16.75 12.59 6.47
N VAL A 157 -16.54 11.40 5.90
CA VAL A 157 -17.23 10.94 4.69
C VAL A 157 -18.73 10.89 4.91
N ARG A 158 -19.19 10.32 6.03
CA ARG A 158 -20.62 10.29 6.39
C ARG A 158 -21.21 11.69 6.55
N ARG A 159 -20.46 12.63 7.12
CA ARG A 159 -20.87 14.04 7.26
C ARG A 159 -21.04 14.78 5.94
N LEU A 160 -20.48 14.28 4.83
CA LEU A 160 -20.74 14.86 3.50
C LEU A 160 -22.21 14.66 3.05
N GLY A 161 -22.95 13.74 3.69
CA GLY A 161 -24.34 13.45 3.33
C GLY A 161 -24.49 12.75 1.97
N MET A 162 -23.40 12.16 1.46
CA MET A 162 -23.37 11.46 0.18
C MET A 162 -23.28 9.95 0.43
N PRO A 163 -24.16 9.11 -0.16
CA PRO A 163 -24.07 7.66 -0.02
C PRO A 163 -22.76 7.12 -0.62
N VAL A 164 -22.10 6.18 0.05
CA VAL A 164 -20.87 5.54 -0.46
C VAL A 164 -21.23 4.38 -1.36
N ASP A 165 -20.84 4.44 -2.63
CA ASP A 165 -21.22 3.44 -3.65
C ASP A 165 -20.03 2.58 -4.08
N VAL A 166 -18.85 3.20 -4.15
CA VAL A 166 -17.61 2.52 -4.51
C VAL A 166 -16.53 2.90 -3.52
N VAL A 167 -15.74 1.90 -3.08
CA VAL A 167 -14.53 2.10 -2.27
C VAL A 167 -13.35 1.50 -2.99
N VAL A 168 -12.28 2.27 -3.16
CA VAL A 168 -11.02 1.85 -3.79
C VAL A 168 -9.88 1.96 -2.75
N CYS A 169 -9.44 0.81 -2.27
CA CYS A 169 -8.26 0.65 -1.42
C CYS A 169 -7.01 0.58 -2.32
N ASN A 170 -6.40 1.74 -2.57
CA ASN A 170 -5.29 1.95 -3.50
C ASN A 170 -4.02 2.45 -2.79
N ALA A 171 -4.12 3.17 -1.67
CA ALA A 171 -2.96 3.78 -1.04
C ALA A 171 -1.96 2.71 -0.54
N ALA A 172 -0.70 2.81 -0.95
CA ALA A 172 0.33 1.89 -0.48
C ALA A 172 1.63 2.64 -0.16
N VAL A 173 2.42 2.05 0.74
CA VAL A 173 3.80 2.43 1.02
C VAL A 173 4.72 1.24 0.80
N TYR A 174 5.84 1.50 0.13
CA TYR A 174 6.89 0.53 -0.13
C TYR A 174 8.24 1.22 0.02
N GLN A 175 9.05 0.77 0.97
CA GLN A 175 10.34 1.39 1.33
C GLN A 175 11.46 0.33 1.42
N PRO A 176 11.86 -0.29 0.30
CA PRO A 176 12.86 -1.37 0.31
C PRO A 176 14.27 -0.91 0.71
N THR A 177 14.56 0.39 0.57
CA THR A 177 15.86 0.99 0.91
C THR A 177 15.94 1.47 2.36
N ALA A 178 14.87 1.29 3.15
CA ALA A 178 14.87 1.66 4.56
C ALA A 178 15.84 0.75 5.33
N LYS A 179 16.79 1.35 6.04
CA LYS A 179 17.79 0.60 6.84
C LYS A 179 17.22 0.08 8.16
N GLN A 180 16.13 0.68 8.63
CA GLN A 180 15.47 0.33 9.89
C GLN A 180 13.95 0.29 9.65
N PRO A 181 13.22 -0.58 10.37
CA PRO A 181 11.77 -0.60 10.31
C PRO A 181 11.20 0.71 10.85
N SER A 182 10.14 1.20 10.20
CA SER A 182 9.32 2.29 10.71
C SER A 182 7.98 1.75 11.18
N PHE A 183 7.31 2.50 12.05
CA PHE A 183 6.08 2.05 12.71
C PHE A 183 4.94 3.06 12.57
N THR A 184 3.72 2.55 12.51
CA THR A 184 2.49 3.34 12.56
C THR A 184 2.27 3.96 13.94
N ALA A 185 1.31 4.87 14.05
CA ALA A 185 0.92 5.45 15.34
C ALA A 185 0.45 4.38 16.34
N ASP A 186 -0.09 3.27 15.83
CA ASP A 186 -0.59 2.13 16.61
C ASP A 186 0.49 1.06 16.88
N GLY A 187 1.75 1.29 16.49
CA GLY A 187 2.88 0.40 16.77
C GLY A 187 3.04 -0.79 15.82
N PHE A 188 2.37 -0.80 14.67
CA PHE A 188 2.56 -1.83 13.64
C PHE A 188 3.69 -1.44 12.68
N GLU A 189 4.34 -2.42 12.05
CA GLU A 189 5.28 -2.15 10.96
C GLU A 189 4.57 -1.36 9.85
N MET A 190 5.24 -0.33 9.32
CA MET A 190 4.65 0.69 8.45
C MET A 190 3.96 0.12 7.22
N SER A 191 4.59 -0.80 6.49
CA SER A 191 3.99 -1.40 5.29
C SER A 191 2.78 -2.28 5.63
N VAL A 192 2.84 -3.10 6.68
CA VAL A 192 1.68 -3.90 7.14
C VAL A 192 0.55 -2.99 7.63
N GLY A 193 0.88 -1.98 8.42
CA GLY A 193 -0.08 -1.05 9.00
C GLY A 193 -0.84 -0.27 7.93
N VAL A 194 -0.13 0.31 6.96
CA VAL A 194 -0.74 1.11 5.88
C VAL A 194 -1.41 0.23 4.83
N ASN A 195 -0.70 -0.75 4.28
CA ASN A 195 -1.16 -1.47 3.09
C ASN A 195 -2.29 -2.44 3.43
N HIS A 196 -2.33 -2.94 4.67
CA HIS A 196 -3.30 -3.94 5.11
C HIS A 196 -4.22 -3.45 6.23
N LEU A 197 -3.69 -3.16 7.43
CA LEU A 197 -4.53 -2.94 8.62
C LEU A 197 -5.42 -1.70 8.49
N GLY A 198 -4.88 -0.59 8.00
CA GLY A 198 -5.63 0.64 7.77
C GLY A 198 -6.75 0.44 6.73
N HIS A 199 -6.45 -0.24 5.63
CA HIS A 199 -7.45 -0.57 4.61
C HIS A 199 -8.50 -1.56 5.09
N PHE A 200 -8.11 -2.56 5.88
CA PHE A 200 -9.04 -3.52 6.47
C PHE A 200 -10.04 -2.82 7.37
N LEU A 201 -9.57 -1.92 8.26
CA LEU A 201 -10.46 -1.13 9.11
C LEU A 201 -11.38 -0.25 8.26
N LEU A 202 -10.84 0.46 7.27
CA LEU A 202 -11.62 1.32 6.37
C LEU A 202 -12.73 0.54 5.66
N ALA A 203 -12.38 -0.60 5.06
CA ALA A 203 -13.31 -1.49 4.36
C ALA A 203 -14.42 -1.98 5.30
N ARG A 204 -14.05 -2.38 6.52
CA ARG A 204 -15.01 -2.88 7.52
C ARG A 204 -15.96 -1.79 7.99
N GLU A 205 -15.47 -0.59 8.24
CA GLU A 205 -16.29 0.54 8.70
C GLU A 205 -17.26 1.02 7.60
N LEU A 206 -16.83 1.03 6.33
CA LEU A 206 -17.67 1.46 5.19
C LEU A 206 -18.56 0.36 4.61
N LEU A 207 -18.46 -0.88 5.09
CA LEU A 207 -19.24 -1.99 4.56
C LEU A 207 -20.74 -1.76 4.73
N ALA A 208 -21.16 -1.24 5.89
CA ALA A 208 -22.56 -0.90 6.13
C ALA A 208 -23.05 0.17 5.14
N ASP A 209 -22.27 1.24 4.93
CA ASP A 209 -22.58 2.31 3.99
C ASP A 209 -22.74 1.75 2.56
N LEU A 210 -21.81 0.90 2.10
CA LEU A 210 -21.88 0.22 0.80
C LEU A 210 -23.12 -0.67 0.66
N THR A 211 -23.47 -1.45 1.68
CA THR A 211 -24.66 -2.32 1.62
C THR A 211 -25.96 -1.52 1.57
N SER A 212 -26.00 -0.37 2.25
CA SER A 212 -27.15 0.53 2.30
C SER A 212 -27.33 1.38 1.04
N SER A 213 -26.29 1.52 0.21
CA SER A 213 -26.36 2.26 -1.05
C SER A 213 -27.47 1.70 -1.94
N ASP A 214 -28.16 2.56 -2.67
CA ASP A 214 -29.15 2.21 -3.69
C ASP A 214 -28.55 2.15 -5.11
N TYR A 215 -27.26 2.47 -5.28
CA TYR A 215 -26.62 2.60 -6.58
C TYR A 215 -26.54 1.23 -7.29
N PRO A 216 -26.76 1.14 -8.62
CA PRO A 216 -26.79 -0.14 -9.33
C PRO A 216 -25.47 -0.91 -9.30
N SER A 217 -24.35 -0.19 -9.23
CA SER A 217 -22.99 -0.73 -9.32
C SER A 217 -22.20 -0.42 -8.06
N LYS A 218 -22.37 -1.25 -7.02
CA LYS A 218 -21.66 -1.12 -5.74
C LYS A 218 -20.43 -2.00 -5.75
N ARG A 219 -19.26 -1.46 -5.39
CA ARG A 219 -17.99 -2.22 -5.44
C ARG A 219 -17.05 -1.83 -4.33
N LEU A 220 -16.39 -2.82 -3.74
CA LEU A 220 -15.20 -2.63 -2.92
C LEU A 220 -14.02 -3.23 -3.69
N ILE A 221 -13.05 -2.38 -4.03
CA ILE A 221 -11.91 -2.74 -4.87
C ILE A 221 -10.65 -2.62 -4.02
N ILE A 222 -9.84 -3.68 -4.02
CA ILE A 222 -8.52 -3.69 -3.37
C ILE A 222 -7.47 -3.81 -4.47
N VAL A 223 -6.59 -2.81 -4.54
CA VAL A 223 -5.49 -2.82 -5.49
C VAL A 223 -4.37 -3.70 -4.97
N GLY A 224 -4.12 -4.81 -5.66
CA GLY A 224 -3.03 -5.73 -5.37
C GLY A 224 -1.77 -5.42 -6.16
N SER A 225 -0.70 -6.16 -5.85
CA SER A 225 0.59 -6.08 -6.53
C SER A 225 0.98 -7.43 -7.12
N ILE A 226 1.58 -7.44 -8.31
CA ILE A 226 2.21 -8.64 -8.88
C ILE A 226 3.34 -9.18 -7.98
N THR A 227 4.01 -8.31 -7.23
CA THR A 227 5.06 -8.71 -6.27
C THR A 227 4.53 -9.49 -5.07
N GLY A 228 3.20 -9.54 -4.87
CA GLY A 228 2.56 -10.41 -3.89
C GLY A 228 2.40 -11.85 -4.38
N ASN A 229 2.61 -12.13 -5.67
CA ASN A 229 2.54 -13.48 -6.21
C ASN A 229 3.94 -14.11 -6.21
N GLY A 230 4.18 -15.04 -5.29
CA GLY A 230 5.48 -15.74 -5.16
C GLY A 230 5.91 -16.57 -6.39
N ASN A 231 5.02 -16.73 -7.37
CA ASN A 231 5.25 -17.50 -8.60
C ASN A 231 5.67 -16.65 -9.80
N LEU A 232 5.77 -15.33 -9.66
CA LEU A 232 6.18 -14.43 -10.74
C LEU A 232 7.55 -13.82 -10.40
N SER A 233 8.55 -14.11 -11.23
CA SER A 233 9.86 -13.47 -11.14
C SER A 233 9.69 -11.94 -11.27
N PRO A 234 10.27 -11.13 -10.36
CA PRO A 234 10.10 -9.69 -10.39
C PRO A 234 10.77 -9.12 -11.64
N SER A 235 9.96 -8.74 -12.63
CA SER A 235 10.44 -7.94 -13.76
C SER A 235 10.44 -6.45 -13.37
N PRO A 236 11.52 -5.71 -13.64
CA PRO A 236 11.66 -4.31 -13.23
C PRO A 236 10.71 -3.33 -13.93
N GLU A 237 9.95 -3.79 -14.93
CA GLU A 237 9.11 -2.92 -15.77
C GLU A 237 7.60 -3.02 -15.49
N LEU A 238 7.13 -3.99 -14.69
CA LEU A 238 5.71 -4.09 -14.36
C LEU A 238 5.39 -3.33 -13.06
N GLY A 239 4.99 -2.07 -13.22
CA GLY A 239 4.29 -1.31 -12.20
C GLY A 239 3.15 -2.14 -11.63
N CYS A 240 3.13 -2.28 -10.31
CA CYS A 240 2.36 -3.34 -9.71
C CYS A 240 0.87 -2.98 -9.60
N CYS A 241 0.05 -3.72 -10.36
CA CYS A 241 -1.40 -3.68 -10.21
C CYS A 241 -2.03 -4.98 -10.68
N VAL A 242 -2.68 -5.67 -9.75
CA VAL A 242 -3.74 -6.63 -10.06
C VAL A 242 -5.01 -6.07 -9.42
N LEU A 243 -5.99 -5.69 -10.26
CA LEU A 243 -7.35 -5.43 -9.81
C LEU A 243 -8.02 -6.77 -9.51
N MET A 244 -8.27 -7.09 -8.24
CA MET A 244 -9.28 -8.09 -7.92
C MET A 244 -10.65 -7.42 -8.06
N SER A 245 -11.44 -7.92 -9.02
CA SER A 245 -12.77 -7.41 -9.41
C SER A 245 -13.89 -8.21 -8.79
#